data_AF-U1G7N3-F1
#
_entry.id   AF-U1G7N3-F1
#
_cell.length_a   1.000
_cell.length_b   1.000
_cell.length_c   1.000
_cell.angle_alpha   90.00
_cell.angle_beta   90.00
_cell.angle_gamma   90.00
#
_symmetry.space_group_name_H-M   'P 1'
#
loop_
_entity.id
_entity.type
_entity.pdbx_description
1 polymer ?
#
loop_
_entity_poly.entity_id
_entity_poly.type
_entity_poly.pdbx_seq_one_letter_code
_entity_poly.pdbx_strand_id
1 'polypeptide(L)'
;MADGLNEARALRVVEIMNDFRTIQLHIASHVSRAQANPPDHQSYYTDGYVVLRQCSIEAQTILASQFDPGSLGLAVSIGESEVQKASLQRIILDASTRRFQAHKTYLRAAAATRWVQSRWQVLRGEPPSSKHASALRMVDQRLADELSQIIDQQVTSNLRDADRRAGHWLDEDPSLERMLAWISMQQSS
;
A
#
# COMPACT_ATOMS: atom_id res chain seq x y z
N MET A 1 -3.95 19.37 -29.87
CA MET A 1 -2.49 19.43 -29.98
C MET A 1 -2.01 19.06 -28.60
N ALA A 2 -1.20 18.01 -28.48
CA ALA A 2 -0.74 17.60 -27.17
C ALA A 2 -0.03 18.77 -26.52
N ASP A 3 -0.35 19.01 -25.25
CA ASP A 3 0.08 20.12 -24.42
C ASP A 3 1.60 20.17 -24.14
N GLY A 4 2.39 19.32 -24.78
CA GLY A 4 3.83 19.21 -24.58
C GLY A 4 4.24 18.54 -23.25
N LEU A 5 3.29 18.07 -22.45
CA LEU A 5 3.56 17.54 -21.10
C LEU A 5 3.79 16.02 -21.04
N ASN A 6 3.86 15.34 -22.20
CA ASN A 6 4.04 13.88 -22.22
C ASN A 6 5.36 13.43 -21.58
N GLU A 7 6.42 14.22 -21.68
CA GLU A 7 7.68 13.93 -20.98
C GLU A 7 7.53 14.04 -19.45
N ALA A 8 6.85 15.09 -18.96
CA ALA A 8 6.54 15.23 -17.53
C ALA A 8 5.67 14.07 -17.02
N ARG A 9 4.68 13.64 -17.80
CA ARG A 9 3.86 12.46 -17.48
C ARG A 9 4.68 11.17 -17.44
N ALA A 10 5.57 10.95 -18.41
CA ALA A 10 6.43 9.78 -18.45
C ALA A 10 7.38 9.74 -17.23
N LEU A 11 7.98 10.88 -16.89
CA LEU A 11 8.79 11.01 -15.67
C LEU A 11 7.96 10.70 -14.42
N ARG A 12 6.75 11.25 -14.33
CA ARG A 12 5.86 11.01 -13.19
C ARG A 12 5.51 9.53 -13.01
N VAL A 13 5.28 8.80 -14.10
CA VAL A 13 5.10 7.34 -14.05
C VAL A 13 6.30 6.66 -13.43
N VAL A 14 7.53 7.00 -13.87
CA VAL A 14 8.76 6.39 -13.34
C VAL A 14 8.93 6.66 -11.84
N GLU A 15 8.67 7.89 -11.39
CA GLU A 15 8.73 8.26 -9.98
C GLU A 15 7.78 7.43 -9.12
N ILE A 16 6.50 7.34 -9.53
CA ILE A 16 5.48 6.57 -8.80
C ILE A 16 5.85 5.09 -8.76
N MET A 17 6.30 4.52 -9.90
CA MET A 17 6.66 3.10 -9.98
C MET A 17 7.91 2.77 -9.14
N ASN A 18 8.87 3.69 -9.05
CA ASN A 18 10.05 3.51 -8.21
C ASN A 18 9.70 3.52 -6.71
N ASP A 19 8.84 4.45 -6.28
CA ASP A 19 8.37 4.47 -4.88
C ASP A 19 7.52 3.23 -4.58
N PHE A 20 6.63 2.83 -5.48
CA PHE A 20 5.85 1.59 -5.35
C PHE A 20 6.77 0.36 -5.17
N ARG A 21 7.83 0.23 -5.97
CA ARG A 21 8.82 -0.85 -5.83
C ARG A 21 9.51 -0.81 -4.47
N THR A 22 9.89 0.37 -4.00
CA THR A 22 10.52 0.58 -2.69
C THR A 22 9.58 0.15 -1.57
N ILE A 23 8.32 0.55 -1.62
CA ILE A 23 7.28 0.14 -0.66
C ILE A 23 7.11 -1.38 -0.65
N GLN A 24 7.08 -2.03 -1.81
CA GLN A 24 6.97 -3.49 -1.92
C GLN A 24 8.14 -4.21 -1.25
N LEU A 25 9.37 -3.71 -1.41
CA LEU A 25 10.55 -4.26 -0.71
C LEU A 25 10.41 -4.12 0.81
N HIS A 26 9.88 -2.99 1.29
CA HIS A 26 9.63 -2.79 2.71
C HIS A 26 8.55 -3.73 3.25
N ILE A 27 7.43 -3.91 2.54
CA ILE A 27 6.40 -4.89 2.91
C ILE A 27 7.03 -6.28 3.00
N ALA A 28 7.77 -6.70 1.96
CA ALA A 28 8.45 -7.99 1.94
C ALA A 28 9.37 -8.17 3.15
N SER A 29 10.13 -7.15 3.53
CA SER A 29 10.99 -7.16 4.71
C SER A 29 10.23 -7.35 6.03
N HIS A 30 8.99 -6.88 6.13
CA HIS A 30 8.14 -7.07 7.31
C HIS A 30 7.55 -8.47 7.36
N VAL A 31 6.98 -8.95 6.26
CA VAL A 31 6.25 -10.23 6.23
C VAL A 31 7.17 -11.46 6.16
N SER A 32 8.41 -11.32 5.67
CA SER A 32 9.38 -12.43 5.58
C SER A 32 10.26 -12.62 6.80
N ARG A 33 10.19 -11.72 7.80
CA ARG A 33 10.96 -11.85 9.04
C ARG A 33 10.63 -13.15 9.74
N ALA A 34 11.63 -13.83 10.30
CA ALA A 34 11.42 -15.05 11.08
C ALA A 34 10.39 -14.85 12.22
N GLN A 35 10.41 -13.67 12.86
CA GLN A 35 9.48 -13.30 13.93
C GLN A 35 8.03 -13.09 13.44
N ALA A 36 7.82 -12.85 12.14
CA ALA A 36 6.49 -12.74 11.53
C ALA A 36 5.79 -14.11 11.41
N ASN A 37 6.52 -15.22 11.62
CA ASN A 37 5.93 -16.54 11.72
C ASN A 37 5.44 -16.80 13.16
N PRO A 38 4.18 -17.23 13.34
CA PRO A 38 3.68 -17.62 14.65
C PRO A 38 4.50 -18.79 15.22
N PRO A 39 4.93 -18.74 16.49
CA PRO A 39 5.71 -19.82 17.09
C PRO A 39 4.90 -21.10 17.35
N ASP A 40 3.57 -20.99 17.41
CA ASP A 40 2.66 -22.08 17.74
C ASP A 40 1.26 -21.85 17.12
N HIS A 41 0.41 -22.89 17.19
CA HIS A 41 -0.94 -22.86 16.61
C HIS A 41 -1.89 -21.89 17.32
N GLN A 42 -1.72 -21.60 18.61
CA GLN A 42 -2.55 -20.61 19.32
C GLN A 42 -2.16 -19.19 18.87
N SER A 43 -0.86 -18.91 18.79
CA SER A 43 -0.32 -17.64 18.30
C SER A 43 -0.75 -17.35 16.86
N TYR A 44 -1.01 -18.38 16.05
CA TYR A 44 -1.48 -18.22 14.67
C TYR A 44 -2.70 -17.30 14.54
N TYR A 45 -3.64 -17.35 15.47
CA TYR A 45 -4.90 -16.59 15.43
C TYR A 45 -4.83 -15.23 16.14
N THR A 46 -3.67 -14.86 16.69
CA THR A 46 -3.53 -13.57 17.36
C THR A 46 -3.36 -12.42 16.38
N ASP A 47 -3.91 -11.25 16.74
CA ASP A 47 -4.19 -10.14 15.83
C ASP A 47 -3.01 -9.73 14.94
N GLY A 48 -1.82 -9.52 15.51
CA GLY A 48 -0.67 -9.08 14.73
C GLY A 48 -0.23 -10.10 13.68
N TYR A 49 -0.31 -11.40 13.98
CA TYR A 49 0.00 -12.44 13.01
C TYR A 49 -1.06 -12.57 11.91
N VAL A 50 -2.34 -12.38 12.25
CA VAL A 50 -3.42 -12.29 11.27
C VAL A 50 -3.17 -11.12 10.31
N VAL A 51 -2.84 -9.95 10.86
CA VAL A 51 -2.56 -8.74 10.07
C VAL A 51 -1.35 -8.95 9.15
N LEU A 52 -0.26 -9.54 9.61
CA LEU A 52 0.92 -9.81 8.77
C LEU A 52 0.60 -10.73 7.59
N ARG A 53 -0.15 -11.80 7.82
CA ARG A 53 -0.59 -12.69 6.72
C ARG A 53 -1.49 -11.98 5.73
N GLN A 54 -2.44 -11.19 6.24
CA GLN A 54 -3.32 -10.38 5.39
C GLN A 54 -2.52 -9.39 4.54
N CYS A 55 -1.51 -8.74 5.12
CA CYS A 55 -0.62 -7.83 4.39
C CYS A 55 0.17 -8.57 3.29
N SER A 56 0.62 -9.80 3.55
CA SER A 56 1.29 -10.62 2.54
C SER A 56 0.38 -10.94 1.36
N ILE A 57 -0.89 -11.30 1.63
CA ILE A 57 -1.88 -11.59 0.59
C ILE A 57 -2.19 -10.33 -0.21
N GLU A 58 -2.48 -9.20 0.47
CA GLU A 58 -2.78 -7.93 -0.18
C GLU A 58 -1.64 -7.45 -1.09
N ALA A 59 -0.39 -7.54 -0.61
CA ALA A 59 0.77 -7.18 -1.42
C ALA A 59 0.89 -8.03 -2.69
N GLN A 60 0.65 -9.34 -2.57
CA GLN A 60 0.62 -10.24 -3.73
C GLN A 60 -0.53 -9.91 -4.69
N THR A 61 -1.73 -9.61 -4.16
CA THR A 61 -2.88 -9.22 -4.98
C THR A 61 -2.60 -7.93 -5.77
N ILE A 62 -2.00 -6.92 -5.14
CA ILE A 62 -1.63 -5.66 -5.81
C ILE A 62 -0.63 -5.93 -6.94
N LEU A 63 0.35 -6.82 -6.73
CA LEU A 63 1.34 -7.20 -7.75
C LEU A 63 0.72 -8.02 -8.89
N ALA A 64 -0.21 -8.92 -8.58
CA ALA A 64 -0.88 -9.77 -9.56
C ALA A 64 -1.95 -9.03 -10.38
N SER A 65 -2.39 -7.85 -9.93
CA SER A 65 -3.40 -7.06 -10.65
C SER A 65 -2.91 -6.70 -12.06
N GLN A 66 -3.69 -7.07 -13.07
CA GLN A 66 -3.38 -6.77 -14.47
C GLN A 66 -3.67 -5.30 -14.76
N PHE A 67 -2.79 -4.65 -15.52
CA PHE A 67 -3.08 -3.35 -16.09
C PHE A 67 -3.88 -3.56 -17.39
N ASP A 68 -5.15 -3.17 -17.40
CA ASP A 68 -5.96 -3.15 -18.63
C ASP A 68 -6.13 -1.70 -19.15
N PRO A 69 -5.31 -1.30 -20.14
CA PRO A 69 -5.45 0.00 -20.78
C PRO A 69 -6.70 0.11 -21.69
N GLY A 70 -7.31 -1.01 -22.09
CA GLY A 70 -8.32 -1.09 -23.15
C GLY A 70 -9.79 -0.96 -22.70
N SER A 71 -10.10 -1.20 -21.43
CA SER A 71 -11.49 -1.27 -20.92
C SER A 71 -12.34 0.01 -21.07
N LEU A 72 -11.76 1.19 -21.37
CA LEU A 72 -12.51 2.45 -21.55
C LEU A 72 -12.64 2.96 -23.00
N GLY A 73 -12.44 2.11 -24.01
CA GLY A 73 -12.93 2.40 -25.37
C GLY A 73 -12.38 3.68 -26.01
N LEU A 74 -11.11 3.67 -26.42
CA LEU A 74 -10.57 4.68 -27.34
C LEU A 74 -11.00 4.34 -28.77
N ALA A 75 -12.26 4.62 -29.10
CA ALA A 75 -12.83 4.42 -30.43
C ALA A 75 -13.11 5.75 -31.13
N VAL A 76 -12.09 6.58 -31.39
CA VAL A 76 -12.19 7.72 -32.33
C VAL A 76 -10.81 8.02 -32.94
N SER A 77 -10.78 8.53 -34.18
CA SER A 77 -9.60 9.09 -34.87
C SER A 77 -8.97 10.22 -34.06
N ILE A 78 -8.08 9.86 -33.15
CA ILE A 78 -7.34 10.76 -32.27
C ILE A 78 -5.88 10.77 -32.73
N GLY A 79 -5.25 11.95 -32.82
CA GLY A 79 -3.84 12.04 -33.19
C GLY A 79 -2.94 11.31 -32.19
N GLU A 80 -1.84 10.71 -32.66
CA GLU A 80 -0.96 9.84 -31.88
C GLU A 80 -0.56 10.42 -30.51
N SER A 81 -0.32 11.73 -30.46
CA SER A 81 0.11 12.42 -29.24
C SER A 81 -1.00 12.57 -28.17
N GLU A 82 -2.26 12.68 -28.59
CA GLU A 82 -3.41 12.71 -27.67
C GLU A 82 -3.75 11.30 -27.16
N VAL A 83 -3.57 10.28 -28.01
CA VAL A 83 -3.63 8.86 -27.57
C VAL A 83 -2.56 8.61 -26.52
N GLN A 84 -1.32 9.04 -26.78
CA GLN A 84 -0.20 8.92 -25.83
C GLN A 84 -0.48 9.63 -24.51
N LYS A 85 -1.02 10.85 -24.54
CA LYS A 85 -1.45 11.59 -23.34
C LYS A 85 -2.46 10.79 -22.53
N ALA A 86 -3.52 10.31 -23.17
CA ALA A 86 -4.57 9.53 -22.50
C ALA A 86 -4.01 8.24 -21.89
N SER A 87 -3.12 7.54 -22.59
CA SER A 87 -2.43 6.35 -22.07
C SER A 87 -1.58 6.68 -20.86
N LEU A 88 -0.79 7.76 -20.88
CA LEU A 88 0.05 8.15 -19.75
C LEU A 88 -0.77 8.56 -18.52
N GLN A 89 -1.86 9.31 -18.69
CA GLN A 89 -2.78 9.65 -17.61
C GLN A 89 -3.43 8.39 -16.98
N ARG A 90 -3.75 7.38 -17.80
CA ARG A 90 -4.25 6.08 -17.34
C ARG A 90 -3.22 5.34 -16.50
N ILE A 91 -1.96 5.33 -16.95
CA ILE A 91 -0.85 4.70 -16.24
C ILE A 91 -0.59 5.41 -14.91
N ILE A 92 -0.61 6.75 -14.88
CA ILE A 92 -0.47 7.53 -13.64
C ILE A 92 -1.56 7.16 -12.64
N LEU A 93 -2.82 7.06 -13.09
CA LEU A 93 -3.93 6.64 -12.22
C LEU A 93 -3.71 5.25 -11.62
N ASP A 94 -3.37 4.26 -12.46
CA ASP A 94 -3.17 2.88 -12.00
C ASP A 94 -1.96 2.78 -11.06
N ALA A 95 -0.82 3.36 -11.45
CA ALA A 95 0.39 3.36 -10.65
C ALA A 95 0.19 4.06 -9.30
N SER A 96 -0.50 5.21 -9.27
CA SER A 96 -0.82 5.93 -8.03
C SER A 96 -1.72 5.10 -7.13
N THR A 97 -2.70 4.40 -7.71
CA THR A 97 -3.62 3.53 -6.96
C THR A 97 -2.88 2.36 -6.33
N ARG A 98 -2.00 1.68 -7.08
CA ARG A 98 -1.17 0.59 -6.55
C ARG A 98 -0.23 1.08 -5.46
N ARG A 99 0.39 2.25 -5.64
CA ARG A 99 1.24 2.90 -4.63
C ARG A 99 0.46 3.21 -3.35
N PHE A 100 -0.75 3.77 -3.48
CA PHE A 100 -1.63 4.06 -2.35
C PHE A 100 -2.00 2.79 -1.57
N GLN A 101 -2.47 1.75 -2.27
CA GLN A 101 -2.81 0.46 -1.63
C GLN A 101 -1.59 -0.15 -0.95
N ALA A 102 -0.44 -0.18 -1.62
CA ALA A 102 0.80 -0.73 -1.06
C ALA A 102 1.26 0.06 0.17
N HIS A 103 1.15 1.40 0.16
CA HIS A 103 1.52 2.20 1.32
C HIS A 103 0.63 1.90 2.54
N LYS A 104 -0.68 1.72 2.34
CA LYS A 104 -1.58 1.25 3.41
C LYS A 104 -1.16 -0.11 3.95
N THR A 105 -0.90 -1.07 3.06
CA THR A 105 -0.43 -2.42 3.44
C THR A 105 0.91 -2.35 4.19
N TYR A 106 1.83 -1.48 3.77
CA TYR A 106 3.10 -1.22 4.46
C TYR A 106 2.88 -0.71 5.89
N LEU A 107 2.03 0.30 6.09
CA LEU A 107 1.74 0.85 7.42
C LEU A 107 1.17 -0.22 8.37
N ARG A 108 0.27 -1.07 7.86
CA ARG A 108 -0.30 -2.20 8.62
C ARG A 108 0.76 -3.25 8.96
N ALA A 109 1.62 -3.63 8.00
CA ALA A 109 2.71 -4.58 8.22
C ALA A 109 3.74 -4.04 9.23
N ALA A 110 4.04 -2.74 9.19
CA ALA A 110 4.92 -2.08 10.13
C ALA A 110 4.33 -2.07 11.56
N ALA A 111 3.04 -1.76 11.72
CA ALA A 111 2.34 -1.79 13.02
C ALA A 111 2.33 -3.22 13.60
N ALA A 112 1.98 -4.22 12.78
CA ALA A 112 1.98 -5.60 13.21
C ALA A 112 3.39 -6.13 13.54
N THR A 113 4.43 -5.66 12.85
CA THR A 113 5.83 -5.98 13.21
C THR A 113 6.20 -5.40 14.57
N ARG A 114 5.82 -4.15 14.87
CA ARG A 114 6.02 -3.56 16.21
C ARG A 114 5.27 -4.32 17.29
N TRP A 115 4.06 -4.79 17.00
CA TRP A 115 3.29 -5.66 17.89
C TRP A 115 4.04 -6.96 18.19
N VAL A 116 4.56 -7.65 17.17
CA VAL A 116 5.35 -8.89 17.33
C VAL A 116 6.56 -8.64 18.23
N GLN A 117 7.31 -7.55 17.98
CA GLN A 117 8.48 -7.18 18.76
C GLN A 117 8.12 -6.90 20.23
N SER A 118 7.04 -6.15 20.46
CA SER A 118 6.56 -5.81 21.81
C SER A 118 6.10 -7.07 22.55
N ARG A 119 5.36 -7.96 21.88
CA ARG A 119 4.94 -9.24 22.43
C ARG A 119 6.14 -10.12 22.82
N TRP A 120 7.16 -10.17 21.97
CA TRP A 120 8.39 -10.92 22.25
C TRP A 120 9.12 -10.37 23.48
N GLN A 121 9.19 -9.05 23.64
CA GLN A 121 9.78 -8.40 24.82
C GLN A 121 9.00 -8.67 26.12
N VAL A 122 7.67 -8.75 26.04
CA VAL A 122 6.83 -9.09 27.19
C VAL A 122 7.04 -10.55 27.60
N LEU A 123 7.07 -11.46 26.63
CA LEU A 123 7.16 -12.90 26.89
C LEU A 123 8.58 -13.38 27.23
N ARG A 124 9.62 -12.75 26.68
CA ARG A 124 11.05 -13.11 26.87
C ARG A 124 11.34 -14.62 26.67
N GLY A 125 10.60 -15.28 25.77
CA GLY A 125 10.72 -16.71 25.49
C GLY A 125 9.89 -17.63 26.38
N GLU A 126 9.18 -17.10 27.37
CA GLU A 126 8.24 -17.86 28.19
C GLU A 126 6.85 -17.95 27.54
N PRO A 127 6.06 -19.00 27.85
CA PRO A 127 4.68 -19.07 27.39
C PRO A 127 3.81 -17.94 28.02
N PRO A 128 2.78 -17.46 27.28
CA PRO A 128 1.78 -16.56 27.85
C PRO A 128 1.15 -17.14 29.11
N SER A 129 1.07 -16.33 30.16
CA SER A 129 0.52 -16.72 31.46
C SER A 129 -0.11 -15.51 32.16
N SER A 130 -0.76 -15.72 33.30
CA SER A 130 -1.46 -14.66 34.04
C SER A 130 -0.57 -13.46 34.38
N LYS A 131 0.73 -13.69 34.64
CA LYS A 131 1.71 -12.61 34.87
C LYS A 131 1.94 -11.70 33.67
N HIS A 132 1.70 -12.17 32.45
CA HIS A 132 1.84 -11.42 31.21
C HIS A 132 0.54 -10.75 30.75
N ALA A 133 -0.61 -11.14 31.32
CA ALA A 133 -1.92 -10.86 30.74
C ALA A 133 -2.26 -9.36 30.63
N SER A 134 -1.83 -8.52 31.57
CA SER A 134 -2.03 -7.07 31.47
C SER A 134 -1.16 -6.44 30.37
N ALA A 135 0.13 -6.81 30.34
CA ALA A 135 1.09 -6.29 29.37
C ALA A 135 0.75 -6.71 27.93
N LEU A 136 0.35 -7.97 27.71
CA LEU A 136 -0.08 -8.44 26.40
C LEU A 136 -1.34 -7.71 25.91
N ARG A 137 -2.33 -7.48 26.78
CA ARG A 137 -3.51 -6.68 26.44
C ARG A 137 -3.15 -5.25 26.01
N MET A 138 -2.18 -4.62 26.67
CA MET A 138 -1.71 -3.29 26.25
C MET A 138 -1.04 -3.32 24.88
N VAL A 139 -0.27 -4.37 24.58
CA VAL A 139 0.35 -4.56 23.27
C VAL A 139 -0.73 -4.75 22.19
N ASP A 140 -1.75 -5.56 22.45
CA ASP A 140 -2.89 -5.78 21.55
C ASP A 140 -3.69 -4.48 21.32
N GLN A 141 -4.00 -3.73 22.39
CA GLN A 141 -4.71 -2.45 22.28
C GLN A 141 -3.93 -1.44 21.45
N ARG A 142 -2.61 -1.34 21.66
CA ARG A 142 -1.76 -0.45 20.87
C ARG A 142 -1.79 -0.79 19.38
N LEU A 143 -1.82 -2.08 19.02
CA LEU A 143 -1.97 -2.47 17.62
C LEU A 143 -3.32 -2.01 17.07
N ALA A 144 -4.42 -2.23 17.81
CA ALA A 144 -5.74 -1.78 17.40
C ALA A 144 -5.78 -0.25 17.19
N ASP A 145 -5.19 0.51 18.11
CA ASP A 145 -5.09 1.97 18.02
C ASP A 145 -4.26 2.37 16.78
N GLU A 146 -3.07 1.78 16.57
CA GLU A 146 -2.23 2.08 15.40
C GLU A 146 -2.95 1.77 14.08
N LEU A 147 -3.68 0.65 13.99
CA LEU A 147 -4.44 0.29 12.79
C LEU A 147 -5.62 1.24 12.56
N SER A 148 -6.29 1.69 13.62
CA SER A 148 -7.41 2.64 13.51
C SER A 148 -7.00 4.01 12.95
N GLN A 149 -5.73 4.39 13.12
CA GLN A 149 -5.18 5.66 12.63
C GLN A 149 -4.73 5.60 11.16
N ILE A 150 -4.75 4.42 10.52
CA ILE A 150 -4.42 4.28 9.11
C ILE A 150 -5.64 4.69 8.27
N ILE A 151 -5.78 5.99 8.06
CA ILE A 151 -6.90 6.62 7.35
C ILE A 151 -6.48 6.99 5.92
N ASP A 152 -7.29 6.63 4.94
CA ASP A 152 -7.04 6.80 3.51
C ASP A 152 -6.66 8.23 3.11
N GLN A 153 -7.37 9.20 3.69
CA GLN A 153 -7.11 10.62 3.49
C GLN A 153 -5.71 11.02 3.98
N GLN A 154 -5.31 10.55 5.16
CA GLN A 154 -3.99 10.84 5.72
C GLN A 154 -2.88 10.17 4.91
N VAL A 155 -3.10 8.93 4.47
CA VAL A 155 -2.14 8.20 3.62
C VAL A 155 -1.91 8.94 2.31
N THR A 156 -2.99 9.36 1.65
CA THR A 156 -2.90 10.10 0.38
C THR A 156 -2.21 11.45 0.58
N SER A 157 -2.55 12.18 1.66
CA SER A 157 -1.88 13.45 1.99
C SER A 157 -0.38 13.25 2.21
N ASN A 158 0.01 12.24 3.00
CA ASN A 158 1.41 11.97 3.31
C ASN A 158 2.23 11.64 2.04
N LEU A 159 1.68 10.82 1.14
CA LEU A 159 2.31 10.51 -0.15
C LEU A 159 2.46 11.78 -1.00
N ARG A 160 1.40 12.58 -1.11
CA ARG A 160 1.42 13.82 -1.90
C ARG A 160 2.39 14.85 -1.32
N ASP A 161 2.49 14.95 0.00
CA ASP A 161 3.43 15.85 0.66
C ASP A 161 4.88 15.38 0.50
N ALA A 162 5.12 14.07 0.48
CA ALA A 162 6.44 13.52 0.15
C ALA A 162 6.84 13.89 -1.28
N ASP A 163 5.92 13.74 -2.24
CA ASP A 163 6.19 14.07 -3.63
C ASP A 163 6.43 15.57 -3.85
N ARG A 164 5.68 16.43 -3.15
CA ARG A 164 5.91 17.90 -3.16
C ARG A 164 7.30 18.23 -2.64
N ARG A 165 7.72 17.62 -1.52
CA ARG A 165 9.07 17.82 -0.96
C ARG A 165 10.18 17.34 -1.89
N ALA A 166 9.91 16.30 -2.69
CA ALA A 166 10.84 15.79 -3.69
C ALA A 166 10.86 16.63 -4.99
N GLY A 167 9.96 17.61 -5.14
CA GLY A 167 9.89 18.47 -6.33
C GLY A 167 9.28 17.80 -7.56
N HIS A 168 8.50 16.73 -7.38
CA HIS A 168 7.83 16.02 -8.47
C HIS A 168 6.71 16.86 -9.09
N TRP A 169 6.39 16.57 -10.36
CA TRP A 169 5.26 17.18 -11.07
C TRP A 169 3.95 16.46 -10.71
N LEU A 170 2.96 17.17 -10.17
CA LEU A 170 1.75 16.58 -9.56
C LEU A 170 0.42 17.07 -10.15
N ASP A 171 0.45 17.81 -11.24
CA ASP A 171 -0.75 18.49 -11.77
C ASP A 171 -1.83 17.48 -12.20
N GLU A 172 -1.42 16.29 -12.61
CA GLU A 172 -2.32 15.22 -13.07
C GLU A 172 -2.42 14.03 -12.11
N ASP A 173 -1.86 14.15 -10.92
CA ASP A 173 -2.00 13.11 -9.90
C ASP A 173 -3.47 12.94 -9.50
N PRO A 174 -3.98 11.70 -9.44
CA PRO A 174 -5.38 11.45 -9.15
C PRO A 174 -5.75 11.87 -7.72
N SER A 175 -7.02 12.26 -7.54
CA SER A 175 -7.61 12.42 -6.21
C SER A 175 -7.81 11.06 -5.53
N LEU A 176 -7.96 11.07 -4.19
CA LEU A 176 -8.33 9.87 -3.44
C LEU A 176 -9.62 9.23 -3.99
N GLU A 177 -10.65 10.03 -4.23
CA GLU A 177 -11.93 9.57 -4.79
C GLU A 177 -11.74 8.81 -6.12
N ARG A 178 -10.89 9.36 -7.01
CA ARG A 178 -10.61 8.73 -8.31
C ARG A 178 -9.85 7.42 -8.16
N MET A 179 -8.91 7.35 -7.22
CA MET A 179 -8.21 6.09 -6.90
C MET A 179 -9.17 5.06 -6.30
N LEU A 180 -10.05 5.43 -5.37
CA LEU A 180 -11.02 4.50 -4.78
C LEU A 180 -12.01 3.96 -5.82
N ALA A 181 -12.50 4.82 -6.72
CA ALA A 181 -13.34 4.39 -7.83
C ALA A 181 -12.61 3.40 -8.75
N TRP A 182 -11.33 3.66 -9.04
CA TRP A 182 -10.49 2.74 -9.82
C TRP A 182 -10.37 1.35 -9.17
N ILE A 183 -10.14 1.31 -7.85
CA ILE A 183 -10.07 0.06 -7.08
C ILE A 183 -11.38 -0.72 -7.18
N SER A 184 -12.54 -0.05 -7.01
CA SER A 184 -13.83 -0.73 -7.10
C SER A 184 -14.12 -1.32 -8.48
N MET A 185 -13.66 -0.65 -9.54
CA MET A 185 -13.83 -1.13 -10.91
C MET A 185 -13.01 -2.41 -11.14
N GLN A 186 -11.77 -2.46 -10.65
CA GLN A 186 -10.89 -3.63 -10.79
C GLN A 186 -11.39 -4.87 -10.02
N GLN A 187 -12.14 -4.68 -8.93
CA GLN A 187 -12.69 -5.80 -8.14
C GLN A 187 -13.99 -6.38 -8.72
N SER A 188 -14.63 -5.69 -9.65
CA SER A 188 -15.92 -6.08 -10.24
C SER A 188 -15.78 -6.86 -11.56
N SER A 189 -14.54 -7.09 -12.01
CA SER A 189 -14.19 -7.79 -13.27
C SER A 189 -13.55 -9.14 -12.97
#